data_AF-A0A958PTQ9-F1
#
_entry.id   AF-A0A958PTQ9-F1
#
_cell.length_a   1.000
_cell.length_b   1.000
_cell.length_c   1.000
_cell.angle_alpha   90.00
_cell.angle_beta   90.00
_cell.angle_gamma   90.00
#
_symmetry.space_group_name_H-M   'P 1'
#
loop_
_entity.id
_entity.type
_entity.pdbx_description
1 polymer ?
#
loop_
_entity_poly.entity_id
_entity_poly.type
_entity_poly.pdbx_seq_one_letter_code
_entity_poly.pdbx_strand_id
1 'polypeptide(L)'
;MVLRRQIFIFIVIVLVSIVGSYMMKSGHLPGFTTPSSHRPLLGTPPSSGCLNCHSNQSFSGHDIHTQIQCTRCHNGNDQSDQKALAHTDLISIPGQARLWRQTCGTTDCHPQSLDSIEHSVMMTNVRLKNVDKKMFHAAFPDEDDKQVTEWTHSHVKDQCSVCHLGNEKESIGPIKKGARNGGCLLCHLQEFSNSDPGKNRKGHPTLSLKVSSDSCFGCHNRSGRIATNYLGWQEISEEDLNTTDMKHHRQFHDSRHYLKQAADIHHVAGLECIDCHPHEQVMGRLNEAQVQGSMVTCQDCHLISQNEWVRWSQLENIDRRLLRGHWPNQDFLTTSFKKLKNSQRALINVQKSGEKVVLKGKIDSLTRPLPQVPLNCQRQQSLHQNQLSCQACHSSWVTTCITCHTQRDTQGIWREWSGDFQAHPPSLGWRGSNGTPEITTFAPGMILTVDKNLLSSEDEDLSQLRTTSPLLRFYAAVNPHTTQKNARTCESCHWSSQALGWGQGQLTYDRKNEIQFTPLYEPLKDHLPADAWMAFLKSPKVPFSLHEDQKPLNLTQQKKALTVGVCLKCHSWSSQKDIYENFTSNLKKLSRSCVLPKFP
;
A
#
# COMPACT_ATOMS: atom_id res chain seq x y z
N MET A 1 -45.70 38.15 -23.06
CA MET A 1 -44.54 37.32 -23.46
C MET A 1 -44.46 35.98 -22.72
N VAL A 2 -44.82 35.90 -21.44
CA VAL A 2 -44.74 34.66 -20.64
C VAL A 2 -45.73 33.57 -21.08
N LEU A 3 -46.97 33.94 -21.43
CA LEU A 3 -48.01 32.97 -21.84
C LEU A 3 -47.69 32.24 -23.16
N ARG A 4 -47.10 32.95 -24.14
CA ARG A 4 -46.65 32.34 -25.42
C ARG A 4 -45.51 31.34 -25.21
N ARG A 5 -44.64 31.56 -24.23
CA ARG A 5 -43.51 30.68 -23.93
C ARG A 5 -43.98 29.39 -23.23
N GLN A 6 -44.99 29.48 -22.37
CA GLN A 6 -45.59 28.32 -21.72
C GLN A 6 -46.40 27.45 -22.70
N ILE A 7 -47.15 28.08 -23.63
CA ILE A 7 -47.87 27.34 -24.68
C ILE A 7 -46.89 26.62 -25.61
N PHE A 8 -45.76 27.26 -25.97
CA PHE A 8 -44.75 26.63 -26.82
C PHE A 8 -44.08 25.43 -26.14
N ILE A 9 -43.74 25.55 -24.85
CA ILE A 9 -43.16 24.44 -24.07
C ILE A 9 -44.18 23.29 -23.96
N PHE A 10 -45.46 23.59 -23.73
CA PHE A 10 -46.50 22.58 -23.63
C PHE A 10 -46.71 21.83 -24.96
N ILE A 11 -46.70 22.54 -26.10
CA ILE A 11 -46.80 21.93 -27.43
C ILE A 11 -45.59 21.04 -27.72
N VAL A 12 -44.38 21.45 -27.33
CA VAL A 12 -43.16 20.63 -27.49
C VAL A 12 -43.23 19.36 -26.65
N ILE A 13 -43.69 19.44 -25.40
CA ILE A 13 -43.82 18.26 -24.52
C ILE A 13 -44.86 17.28 -25.07
N VAL A 14 -45.98 17.79 -25.57
CA VAL A 14 -47.03 16.97 -26.19
C VAL A 14 -46.52 16.30 -27.48
N LEU A 15 -45.79 17.04 -28.33
CA LEU A 15 -45.17 16.48 -29.54
C LEU A 15 -44.14 15.39 -29.23
N VAL A 16 -43.27 15.60 -28.23
CA VAL A 16 -42.28 14.60 -27.79
C VAL A 16 -42.97 13.35 -27.23
N SER A 17 -44.08 13.52 -26.50
CA SER A 17 -44.84 12.40 -25.93
C SER A 17 -45.59 11.60 -27.01
N ILE A 18 -46.10 12.27 -28.04
CA ILE A 18 -46.76 11.63 -29.20
C ILE A 18 -45.72 10.88 -30.05
N VAL A 19 -44.55 11.47 -30.29
CA VAL A 19 -43.44 10.80 -31.02
C VAL A 19 -42.92 9.60 -30.23
N GLY A 20 -42.78 9.71 -28.90
CA GLY A 20 -42.41 8.59 -28.03
C GLY A 20 -43.42 7.44 -28.04
N SER A 21 -44.71 7.75 -28.04
CA SER A 21 -45.78 6.74 -28.12
C SER A 21 -45.88 6.08 -29.51
N TYR A 22 -45.57 6.82 -30.58
CA TYR A 22 -45.53 6.27 -31.94
C TYR A 22 -44.34 5.33 -32.11
N MET A 23 -43.14 5.71 -31.65
CA MET A 23 -41.95 4.85 -31.68
C MET A 23 -42.11 3.55 -30.87
N MET A 24 -42.87 3.57 -29.77
CA MET A 24 -43.19 2.35 -29.01
C MET A 24 -44.19 1.42 -29.70
N LYS A 25 -45.08 1.94 -30.56
CA LYS A 25 -46.07 1.13 -31.30
C LYS A 25 -45.56 0.58 -32.64
N SER A 26 -44.57 1.21 -33.27
CA SER A 26 -44.07 0.84 -34.61
C SER A 26 -43.06 -0.32 -34.64
N GLY A 27 -42.68 -0.90 -33.50
CA GLY A 27 -41.79 -2.08 -33.47
C GLY A 27 -40.42 -1.89 -34.13
N HIS A 28 -39.96 -0.65 -34.32
CA HIS A 28 -38.65 -0.30 -34.87
C HIS A 28 -37.85 0.44 -33.80
N LEU A 29 -37.45 -0.29 -32.76
CA LEU A 29 -36.29 0.08 -31.96
C LEU A 29 -35.08 -0.65 -32.59
N PRO A 30 -33.96 0.03 -32.90
CA PRO A 30 -32.72 -0.68 -33.20
C PRO A 30 -32.41 -1.52 -31.96
N GLY A 31 -32.45 -2.84 -32.11
CA GLY A 31 -32.26 -3.76 -31.02
C GLY A 31 -30.92 -3.48 -30.34
N PHE A 32 -30.97 -3.00 -29.11
CA PHE A 32 -29.90 -3.26 -28.15
C PHE A 32 -29.92 -4.76 -27.89
N THR A 33 -29.22 -5.48 -28.77
CA THR A 33 -28.75 -6.81 -28.46
C THR A 33 -27.95 -6.67 -27.17
N THR A 34 -28.40 -7.38 -26.13
CA THR A 34 -27.51 -7.74 -25.04
C THR A 34 -26.23 -8.27 -25.69
N PRO A 35 -25.03 -7.84 -25.26
CA PRO A 35 -23.83 -8.52 -25.70
C PRO A 35 -23.94 -9.93 -25.13
N SER A 36 -24.46 -10.82 -25.97
CA SER A 36 -24.21 -12.24 -25.94
C SER A 36 -22.77 -12.41 -25.48
N SER A 37 -22.57 -13.32 -24.55
CA SER A 37 -21.26 -13.81 -24.20
C SER A 37 -20.60 -14.38 -25.45
N HIS A 38 -20.00 -13.51 -26.27
CA HIS A 38 -19.00 -13.89 -27.22
C HIS A 38 -17.82 -14.36 -26.37
N ARG A 39 -17.83 -15.66 -26.06
CA ARG A 39 -16.57 -16.39 -26.13
C ARG A 39 -15.99 -15.99 -27.48
N PRO A 40 -14.80 -15.36 -27.54
CA PRO A 40 -14.10 -15.32 -28.81
C PRO A 40 -14.08 -16.77 -29.27
N LEU A 41 -14.57 -17.02 -30.48
CA LEU A 41 -14.21 -18.23 -31.19
C LEU A 41 -12.69 -18.15 -31.32
N LEU A 42 -11.98 -18.66 -30.33
CA LEU A 42 -10.60 -19.08 -30.44
C LEU A 42 -10.64 -20.25 -31.42
N GLY A 43 -10.73 -19.92 -32.71
CA GLY A 43 -10.36 -20.84 -33.77
C GLY A 43 -8.97 -21.36 -33.44
N THR A 44 -8.73 -22.63 -33.76
CA THR A 44 -7.37 -23.20 -33.76
C THR A 44 -6.40 -22.17 -34.32
N PRO A 45 -5.38 -21.72 -33.57
CA PRO A 45 -4.50 -20.69 -34.07
C PRO A 45 -3.84 -21.26 -35.32
N PRO A 46 -3.92 -20.59 -36.50
CA PRO A 46 -3.06 -20.97 -37.60
C PRO A 46 -1.64 -20.92 -37.05
N SER A 47 -0.88 -22.00 -37.27
CA SER A 47 0.53 -22.07 -36.91
C SER A 47 1.21 -20.79 -37.36
N SER A 48 1.57 -19.91 -36.41
CA SER A 48 2.12 -18.60 -36.77
C SER A 48 3.43 -18.84 -37.54
N GLY A 49 3.62 -18.18 -38.68
CA GLY A 49 4.86 -18.30 -39.45
C GLY A 49 6.10 -17.96 -38.60
N CYS A 50 5.92 -17.21 -37.52
CA CYS A 50 6.92 -16.97 -36.48
C CYS A 50 7.55 -18.28 -35.94
N LEU A 51 6.74 -19.31 -35.67
CA LEU A 51 7.22 -20.58 -35.08
C LEU A 51 8.06 -21.42 -36.04
N ASN A 52 8.00 -21.16 -37.35
CA ASN A 52 8.87 -21.82 -38.33
C ASN A 52 10.34 -21.49 -38.08
N CYS A 53 10.63 -20.25 -37.65
CA CYS A 53 11.98 -19.80 -37.29
C CYS A 53 12.22 -19.84 -35.76
N HIS A 54 11.16 -19.67 -34.95
CA HIS A 54 11.22 -19.59 -33.48
C HIS A 54 10.64 -20.84 -32.79
N SER A 55 10.94 -22.04 -33.30
CA SER A 55 10.43 -23.31 -32.78
C SER A 55 10.72 -23.57 -31.29
N ASN A 56 11.78 -22.95 -30.75
CA ASN A 56 12.15 -23.04 -29.33
C ASN A 56 11.49 -21.98 -28.43
N GLN A 57 10.56 -21.17 -28.96
CA GLN A 57 9.89 -20.07 -28.27
C GLN A 57 8.38 -20.33 -28.10
N SER A 58 7.97 -21.58 -27.94
CA SER A 58 6.59 -21.90 -27.61
C SER A 58 6.24 -21.46 -26.18
N PHE A 59 4.97 -21.09 -25.98
CA PHE A 59 4.43 -20.81 -24.65
C PHE A 59 4.53 -22.04 -23.74
N SER A 60 4.70 -21.80 -22.44
CA SER A 60 4.48 -22.84 -21.44
C SER A 60 2.99 -23.15 -21.33
N GLY A 61 2.63 -24.38 -20.94
CA GLY A 61 1.22 -24.80 -20.78
C GLY A 61 0.46 -24.08 -19.64
N HIS A 62 1.12 -23.19 -18.91
CA HIS A 62 0.54 -22.43 -17.80
C HIS A 62 0.22 -20.97 -18.16
N ASP A 63 0.62 -20.49 -19.36
CA ASP A 63 0.25 -19.15 -19.83
C ASP A 63 -1.22 -19.13 -20.24
N ILE A 64 -1.96 -18.12 -19.81
CA ILE A 64 -3.38 -17.95 -20.15
C ILE A 64 -3.59 -17.47 -21.60
N HIS A 65 -2.51 -17.09 -22.30
CA HIS A 65 -2.52 -16.57 -23.67
C HIS A 65 -1.96 -17.55 -24.71
N THR A 66 -1.78 -18.84 -24.38
CA THR A 66 -1.20 -19.83 -25.33
C THR A 66 -1.95 -19.95 -26.66
N GLN A 67 -3.21 -19.51 -26.72
CA GLN A 67 -4.07 -19.56 -27.91
C GLN A 67 -4.04 -18.26 -28.74
N ILE A 68 -3.22 -17.28 -28.36
CA ILE A 68 -3.09 -16.00 -29.05
C ILE A 68 -1.89 -16.04 -30.01
N GLN A 69 -2.07 -15.54 -31.23
CA GLN A 69 -0.99 -15.45 -32.22
C GLN A 69 0.12 -14.50 -31.76
N CYS A 70 1.39 -14.83 -32.05
CA CYS A 70 2.56 -14.05 -31.65
C CYS A 70 2.45 -12.57 -32.05
N THR A 71 1.96 -12.31 -33.27
CA THR A 71 1.79 -10.98 -33.85
C THR A 71 0.79 -10.10 -33.11
N ARG A 72 -0.15 -10.68 -32.35
CA ARG A 72 -1.09 -9.90 -31.54
C ARG A 72 -0.45 -9.21 -30.34
N CYS A 73 0.67 -9.74 -29.85
CA CYS A 73 1.45 -9.11 -28.81
C CYS A 73 2.68 -8.40 -29.41
N HIS A 74 3.41 -9.10 -30.27
CA HIS A 74 4.71 -8.65 -30.76
C HIS A 74 4.66 -7.89 -32.09
N ASN A 75 3.49 -7.72 -32.71
CA ASN A 75 3.37 -7.20 -34.08
C ASN A 75 4.26 -8.01 -35.07
N GLY A 76 4.74 -7.40 -36.14
CA GLY A 76 5.54 -8.08 -37.16
C GLY A 76 4.69 -8.76 -38.23
N ASN A 77 5.36 -9.32 -39.22
CA ASN A 77 4.76 -9.96 -40.38
C ASN A 77 4.99 -11.48 -40.33
N ASP A 78 3.97 -12.24 -39.93
CA ASP A 78 4.04 -13.71 -39.86
C ASP A 78 3.88 -14.41 -41.21
N GLN A 79 3.73 -13.67 -42.31
CA GLN A 79 3.65 -14.20 -43.67
C GLN A 79 4.99 -14.16 -44.42
N SER A 80 6.02 -13.53 -43.85
CA SER A 80 7.34 -13.44 -44.47
C SER A 80 8.34 -14.38 -43.78
N ASP A 81 9.15 -15.06 -44.60
CA ASP A 81 10.30 -15.86 -44.17
C ASP A 81 11.61 -15.06 -44.13
N GLN A 82 11.61 -13.83 -44.67
CA GLN A 82 12.76 -12.94 -44.65
C GLN A 82 12.81 -12.17 -43.33
N LYS A 83 13.87 -12.37 -42.54
CA LYS A 83 14.06 -11.76 -41.21
C LYS A 83 13.75 -10.26 -41.15
N ALA A 84 14.19 -9.48 -42.13
CA ALA A 84 13.97 -8.02 -42.13
C ALA A 84 12.49 -7.65 -42.31
N LEU A 85 11.80 -8.33 -43.24
CA LEU A 85 10.38 -8.10 -43.51
C LEU A 85 9.50 -8.68 -42.39
N ALA A 86 9.83 -9.87 -41.90
CA ALA A 86 9.13 -10.53 -40.80
C ALA A 86 9.16 -9.70 -39.51
N HIS A 87 10.26 -8.98 -39.26
CA HIS A 87 10.44 -8.15 -38.05
C HIS A 87 10.16 -6.66 -38.28
N THR A 88 9.57 -6.27 -39.40
CA THR A 88 9.14 -4.87 -39.60
C THR A 88 8.10 -4.50 -38.53
N ASP A 89 8.31 -3.39 -37.83
CA ASP A 89 7.50 -2.91 -36.70
C ASP A 89 7.34 -3.90 -35.52
N LEU A 90 8.24 -4.88 -35.41
CA LEU A 90 8.22 -5.85 -34.31
C LEU A 90 8.43 -5.18 -32.95
N ILE A 91 7.50 -5.44 -32.05
CA ILE A 91 7.56 -5.05 -30.65
C ILE A 91 8.29 -6.14 -29.86
N SER A 92 9.49 -5.84 -29.40
CA SER A 92 10.29 -6.79 -28.61
C SER A 92 9.73 -7.03 -27.20
N ILE A 93 9.16 -6.00 -26.57
CA ILE A 93 8.66 -6.04 -25.19
C ILE A 93 7.27 -5.39 -25.15
N PRO A 94 6.18 -6.16 -25.32
CA PRO A 94 4.86 -5.60 -25.61
C PRO A 94 4.13 -5.00 -24.41
N GLY A 95 4.36 -5.47 -23.19
CA GLY A 95 3.60 -4.97 -22.02
C GLY A 95 4.10 -3.67 -21.40
N GLN A 96 4.96 -2.90 -22.10
CA GLN A 96 5.43 -1.59 -21.65
C GLN A 96 4.34 -0.53 -21.76
N ALA A 97 4.35 0.47 -20.86
CA ALA A 97 3.28 1.46 -20.75
C ALA A 97 2.98 2.19 -22.07
N ARG A 98 4.01 2.67 -22.77
CA ARG A 98 3.85 3.37 -24.05
C ARG A 98 3.26 2.50 -25.18
N LEU A 99 3.27 1.17 -25.04
CA LEU A 99 2.79 0.20 -26.03
C LEU A 99 1.45 -0.42 -25.67
N TRP A 100 0.86 -0.12 -24.50
CA TRP A 100 -0.34 -0.79 -24.03
C TRP A 100 -1.51 -0.71 -25.01
N ARG A 101 -1.74 0.47 -25.61
CA ARG A 101 -2.83 0.68 -26.58
C ARG A 101 -2.64 -0.11 -27.87
N GLN A 102 -1.41 -0.49 -28.20
CA GLN A 102 -1.07 -1.30 -29.38
C GLN A 102 -1.06 -2.81 -29.06
N THR A 103 -1.09 -3.19 -27.78
CA THR A 103 -0.87 -4.58 -27.33
C THR A 103 -1.97 -5.02 -26.35
N CYS A 104 -1.70 -5.00 -25.04
CA CYS A 104 -2.58 -5.52 -23.99
C CYS A 104 -3.95 -4.81 -23.92
N GLY A 105 -4.00 -3.53 -24.24
CA GLY A 105 -5.18 -2.66 -24.12
C GLY A 105 -5.96 -2.45 -25.40
N THR A 106 -5.71 -3.24 -26.44
CA THR A 106 -6.55 -3.27 -27.65
C THR A 106 -7.99 -3.66 -27.31
N THR A 107 -8.94 -3.30 -28.19
CA THR A 107 -10.39 -3.52 -27.96
C THR A 107 -10.76 -4.97 -27.66
N ASP A 108 -10.01 -5.91 -28.23
CA ASP A 108 -10.28 -7.35 -28.12
C ASP A 108 -9.62 -8.00 -26.90
N CYS A 109 -8.79 -7.25 -26.15
CA CYS A 109 -8.01 -7.76 -25.02
C CYS A 109 -8.47 -7.15 -23.68
N HIS A 110 -7.72 -6.20 -23.12
CA HIS A 110 -7.95 -5.62 -21.79
C HIS A 110 -8.17 -4.10 -21.80
N PRO A 111 -9.09 -3.55 -22.62
CA PRO A 111 -9.27 -2.10 -22.73
C PRO A 111 -9.76 -1.46 -21.42
N GLN A 112 -10.60 -2.17 -20.66
CA GLN A 112 -11.10 -1.71 -19.36
C GLN A 112 -10.01 -1.69 -18.27
N SER A 113 -9.13 -2.69 -18.26
CA SER A 113 -8.00 -2.73 -17.33
C SER A 113 -6.96 -1.68 -17.68
N LEU A 114 -6.75 -1.39 -18.97
CA LEU A 114 -5.90 -0.30 -19.42
C LEU A 114 -6.45 1.06 -18.94
N ASP A 115 -7.72 1.35 -19.19
CA ASP A 115 -8.34 2.58 -18.70
C ASP A 115 -8.23 2.69 -17.17
N SER A 116 -8.39 1.58 -16.46
CA SER A 116 -8.26 1.58 -14.99
C SER A 116 -6.84 1.88 -14.52
N ILE A 117 -5.83 1.20 -15.07
CA ILE A 117 -4.44 1.34 -14.62
C ILE A 117 -3.89 2.73 -14.97
N GLU A 118 -4.23 3.29 -16.14
CA GLU A 118 -3.82 4.64 -16.56
C GLU A 118 -4.26 5.72 -15.56
N HIS A 119 -5.34 5.48 -14.82
CA HIS A 119 -5.89 6.39 -13.80
C HIS A 119 -5.69 5.87 -12.37
N SER A 120 -4.82 4.89 -12.16
CA SER A 120 -4.59 4.30 -10.84
C SER A 120 -3.59 5.09 -10.00
N VAL A 121 -3.55 4.81 -8.70
CA VAL A 121 -2.54 5.38 -7.79
C VAL A 121 -1.11 4.95 -8.16
N MET A 122 -0.93 3.74 -8.70
CA MET A 122 0.38 3.20 -9.10
C MET A 122 0.91 3.86 -10.38
N MET A 123 0.04 4.27 -11.29
CA MET A 123 0.43 4.97 -12.52
C MET A 123 0.62 6.47 -12.27
N THR A 124 -0.30 7.11 -11.56
CA THR A 124 -0.27 8.58 -11.41
C THR A 124 0.74 9.06 -10.37
N ASN A 125 1.14 8.20 -9.42
CA ASN A 125 1.90 8.55 -8.22
C ASN A 125 1.32 9.75 -7.44
N VAL A 126 0.01 9.97 -7.54
CA VAL A 126 -0.65 11.19 -7.02
C VAL A 126 -0.39 11.44 -5.53
N ARG A 127 -0.28 10.39 -4.72
CA ARG A 127 0.00 10.52 -3.27
C ARG A 127 1.40 11.07 -3.02
N LEU A 128 2.40 10.61 -3.78
CA LEU A 128 3.78 11.10 -3.67
C LEU A 128 3.85 12.55 -4.18
N LYS A 129 3.26 12.85 -5.34
CA LYS A 129 3.20 14.22 -5.90
C LYS A 129 2.54 15.19 -4.92
N ASN A 130 1.45 14.79 -4.26
CA ASN A 130 0.75 15.64 -3.29
C ASN A 130 1.57 15.91 -2.01
N VAL A 131 2.37 14.93 -1.55
CA VAL A 131 3.29 15.13 -0.42
C VAL A 131 4.36 16.15 -0.79
N ASP A 132 4.98 16.00 -1.97
CA ASP A 132 5.98 16.95 -2.46
C ASP A 132 5.40 18.35 -2.70
N LYS A 133 4.20 18.47 -3.29
CA LYS A 133 3.50 19.76 -3.50
C LYS A 133 3.26 20.49 -2.17
N LYS A 134 2.81 19.77 -1.13
CA LYS A 134 2.60 20.34 0.20
C LYS A 134 3.90 20.80 0.86
N MET A 135 4.99 20.12 0.57
CA MET A 135 6.30 20.39 1.16
C MET A 135 7.00 21.58 0.52
N PHE A 136 7.05 21.62 -0.81
CA PHE A 136 7.90 22.55 -1.55
C PHE A 136 7.13 23.68 -2.25
N HIS A 137 5.79 23.76 -2.12
CA HIS A 137 4.94 24.66 -2.92
C HIS A 137 5.20 24.61 -4.45
N ALA A 138 5.75 23.50 -4.93
CA ALA A 138 6.06 23.34 -6.34
C ALA A 138 4.78 23.48 -7.18
N ALA A 139 4.85 24.34 -8.19
CA ALA A 139 3.84 24.43 -9.23
C ALA A 139 3.93 23.16 -10.08
N PHE A 140 3.29 22.08 -9.63
CA PHE A 140 2.91 21.01 -10.53
C PHE A 140 1.81 21.58 -11.42
N PRO A 141 1.94 21.58 -12.76
CA PRO A 141 0.88 22.05 -13.63
C PRO A 141 -0.42 21.32 -13.24
N ASP A 142 -1.43 22.09 -12.85
CA ASP A 142 -2.74 21.59 -12.46
C ASP A 142 -3.52 21.22 -13.73
N GLU A 143 -3.05 20.25 -14.51
CA GLU A 143 -3.79 19.76 -15.68
C GLU A 143 -3.47 18.28 -15.94
N ASP A 144 -4.53 17.45 -15.89
CA ASP A 144 -4.82 16.17 -16.58
C ASP A 144 -3.70 15.26 -17.12
N ASP A 145 -2.52 15.26 -16.51
CA ASP A 145 -1.35 14.64 -17.14
C ASP A 145 -1.20 13.15 -16.76
N LYS A 146 -1.95 12.33 -17.49
CA LYS A 146 -1.90 10.85 -17.47
C LYS A 146 -0.57 10.30 -17.99
N GLN A 147 0.38 11.15 -18.38
CA GLN A 147 1.64 10.77 -18.98
C GLN A 147 2.81 11.68 -18.58
N VAL A 148 2.87 12.14 -17.32
CA VAL A 148 4.06 12.86 -16.81
C VAL A 148 5.28 11.95 -16.88
N THR A 149 5.97 12.01 -18.02
CA THR A 149 7.33 11.50 -18.25
C THR A 149 8.35 12.55 -17.84
N GLU A 150 7.92 13.80 -17.65
CA GLU A 150 8.75 14.92 -17.21
C GLU A 150 8.46 15.30 -15.76
N TRP A 151 9.22 14.69 -14.85
CA TRP A 151 9.26 15.10 -13.45
C TRP A 151 9.93 16.48 -13.35
N THR A 152 9.13 17.55 -13.35
CA THR A 152 9.62 18.93 -13.30
C THR A 152 10.30 19.27 -11.97
N HIS A 153 9.95 18.58 -10.88
CA HIS A 153 10.57 18.77 -9.58
C HIS A 153 11.71 17.77 -9.33
N SER A 154 12.93 18.29 -9.10
CA SER A 154 14.16 17.49 -8.97
C SER A 154 14.10 16.43 -7.86
N HIS A 155 13.45 16.72 -6.73
CA HIS A 155 13.30 15.74 -5.64
C HIS A 155 12.54 14.46 -6.06
N VAL A 156 11.37 14.59 -6.73
CA VAL A 156 10.61 13.42 -7.21
C VAL A 156 11.37 12.68 -8.30
N LYS A 157 12.03 13.42 -9.20
CA LYS A 157 12.85 12.86 -10.26
C LYS A 157 13.97 11.98 -9.69
N ASP A 158 14.72 12.50 -8.72
CA ASP A 158 15.92 11.83 -8.19
C ASP A 158 15.59 10.68 -7.23
N GLN A 159 14.49 10.80 -6.46
CA GLN A 159 14.17 9.84 -5.39
C GLN A 159 13.08 8.82 -5.76
N CYS A 160 12.11 9.21 -6.60
CA CYS A 160 10.85 8.46 -6.76
C CYS A 160 10.65 7.91 -8.17
N SER A 161 11.25 8.52 -9.20
CA SER A 161 11.03 8.16 -10.60
C SER A 161 11.39 6.71 -10.90
N VAL A 162 12.39 6.13 -10.22
CA VAL A 162 12.88 4.75 -10.43
C VAL A 162 11.81 3.68 -10.18
N CYS A 163 10.75 3.99 -9.42
CA CYS A 163 9.65 3.07 -9.15
C CYS A 163 8.38 3.34 -9.98
N HIS A 164 8.41 4.33 -10.88
CA HIS A 164 7.25 4.70 -11.68
C HIS A 164 6.93 3.64 -12.74
N LEU A 165 5.68 3.17 -12.75
CA LEU A 165 5.22 2.08 -13.62
C LEU A 165 5.41 2.37 -15.12
N GLY A 166 5.34 3.66 -15.49
CA GLY A 166 5.47 4.13 -16.87
C GLY A 166 6.86 4.02 -17.46
N ASN A 167 7.90 3.80 -16.65
CA ASN A 167 9.25 3.69 -17.16
C ASN A 167 9.43 2.44 -18.04
N GLU A 168 10.38 2.52 -18.97
CA GLU A 168 10.69 1.44 -19.91
C GLU A 168 11.56 0.35 -19.27
N LYS A 169 11.43 -0.86 -19.82
CA LYS A 169 12.23 -2.02 -19.44
C LYS A 169 13.19 -2.36 -20.56
N GLU A 170 14.49 -2.29 -20.29
CA GLU A 170 15.52 -2.52 -21.30
C GLU A 170 15.74 -4.00 -21.64
N SER A 171 15.32 -4.92 -20.76
CA SER A 171 15.49 -6.36 -20.99
C SER A 171 14.36 -7.19 -20.38
N ILE A 172 13.95 -8.27 -21.08
CA ILE A 172 12.97 -9.23 -20.59
C ILE A 172 13.57 -10.01 -19.41
N GLY A 173 12.85 -10.14 -18.30
CA GLY A 173 13.31 -10.87 -17.11
C GLY A 173 12.77 -10.29 -15.80
N PRO A 174 13.04 -10.98 -14.67
CA PRO A 174 12.57 -10.57 -13.35
C PRO A 174 13.07 -9.17 -12.96
N ILE A 175 12.48 -8.62 -11.91
CA ILE A 175 12.95 -7.38 -11.30
C ILE A 175 14.38 -7.60 -10.79
N LYS A 176 15.34 -6.86 -11.35
CA LYS A 176 16.74 -6.81 -10.90
C LYS A 176 17.07 -5.38 -10.42
N LYS A 177 18.25 -5.19 -9.82
CA LYS A 177 18.79 -3.87 -9.48
C LYS A 177 18.67 -2.94 -10.70
N GLY A 178 17.89 -1.86 -10.58
CA GLY A 178 17.65 -0.88 -11.66
C GLY A 178 16.50 -1.22 -12.64
N ALA A 179 15.96 -2.44 -12.65
CA ALA A 179 14.91 -2.87 -13.58
C ALA A 179 13.53 -2.97 -12.90
N ARG A 180 13.07 -1.87 -12.30
CA ARG A 180 11.80 -1.73 -11.53
C ARG A 180 10.62 -1.24 -12.38
N ASN A 181 10.74 -1.43 -13.69
CA ASN A 181 9.96 -0.75 -14.73
C ASN A 181 9.32 -1.78 -15.69
N GLY A 182 8.41 -1.33 -16.56
CA GLY A 182 7.89 -2.16 -17.66
C GLY A 182 6.39 -2.43 -17.66
N GLY A 183 5.58 -1.54 -17.07
CA GLY A 183 4.13 -1.61 -17.18
C GLY A 183 3.51 -2.93 -16.69
N CYS A 184 2.66 -3.57 -17.50
CA CYS A 184 1.99 -4.82 -17.15
C CYS A 184 2.99 -5.96 -16.83
N LEU A 185 4.16 -5.95 -17.48
CA LEU A 185 5.16 -6.99 -17.29
C LEU A 185 5.84 -6.91 -15.92
N LEU A 186 5.74 -5.78 -15.22
CA LEU A 186 6.34 -5.63 -13.89
C LEU A 186 5.77 -6.64 -12.89
N CYS A 187 4.46 -6.88 -12.96
CA CYS A 187 3.76 -7.77 -12.05
C CYS A 187 3.45 -9.13 -12.68
N HIS A 188 3.06 -9.14 -13.96
CA HIS A 188 2.50 -10.35 -14.58
C HIS A 188 3.54 -11.26 -15.24
N LEU A 189 4.78 -10.80 -15.43
CA LEU A 189 5.84 -11.62 -16.00
C LEU A 189 6.43 -12.56 -14.96
N GLN A 190 6.30 -13.87 -15.17
CA GLN A 190 6.99 -14.89 -14.37
C GLN A 190 8.36 -15.22 -14.98
N GLU A 191 9.29 -15.71 -14.15
CA GLU A 191 10.58 -16.18 -14.63
C GLU A 191 10.44 -17.32 -15.66
N PHE A 192 11.40 -17.41 -16.57
CA PHE A 192 11.54 -18.57 -17.45
C PHE A 192 11.74 -19.81 -16.57
N SER A 193 11.00 -20.89 -16.79
CA SER A 193 11.05 -22.10 -15.97
C SER A 193 12.40 -22.82 -15.94
N ASN A 194 13.46 -22.28 -16.57
CA ASN A 194 14.82 -22.81 -16.64
C ASN A 194 15.87 -21.70 -16.65
N SER A 195 15.93 -20.87 -15.60
CA SER A 195 16.92 -19.78 -15.46
C SER A 195 18.23 -20.25 -14.80
N ASP A 196 18.95 -21.16 -15.47
CA ASP A 196 20.36 -21.42 -15.17
C ASP A 196 21.18 -20.20 -15.65
N PRO A 197 21.88 -19.44 -14.78
CA PRO A 197 22.59 -18.23 -15.19
C PRO A 197 23.68 -18.57 -16.22
N GLY A 198 23.56 -18.07 -17.46
CA GLY A 198 24.58 -18.22 -18.51
C GLY A 198 24.24 -19.17 -19.66
N LYS A 199 23.07 -19.82 -19.67
CA LYS A 199 22.60 -20.61 -20.83
C LYS A 199 21.51 -19.87 -21.62
N ASN A 200 21.51 -20.03 -22.94
CA ASN A 200 20.48 -19.52 -23.84
C ASN A 200 19.08 -19.86 -23.31
N ARG A 201 18.27 -18.82 -23.06
CA ARG A 201 16.93 -18.95 -22.50
C ARG A 201 16.06 -19.76 -23.46
N LYS A 202 15.64 -20.95 -23.04
CA LYS A 202 14.70 -21.80 -23.81
C LYS A 202 13.27 -21.47 -23.39
N GLY A 203 12.38 -21.29 -24.37
CA GLY A 203 10.95 -21.08 -24.16
C GLY A 203 10.53 -19.62 -24.03
N HIS A 204 9.25 -19.36 -24.34
CA HIS A 204 8.64 -18.03 -24.18
C HIS A 204 8.37 -17.73 -22.70
N PRO A 205 8.57 -16.48 -22.23
CA PRO A 205 8.18 -16.09 -20.88
C PRO A 205 6.68 -16.31 -20.63
N THR A 206 6.31 -16.59 -19.38
CA THR A 206 4.90 -16.82 -19.01
C THR A 206 4.30 -15.59 -18.36
N LEU A 207 3.11 -15.18 -18.81
CA LEU A 207 2.27 -14.21 -18.12
C LEU A 207 1.28 -14.90 -17.19
N SER A 208 1.13 -14.38 -15.98
CA SER A 208 0.28 -14.99 -14.96
C SER A 208 -0.48 -13.99 -14.10
N LEU A 209 -1.65 -14.42 -13.64
CA LEU A 209 -2.38 -13.76 -12.55
C LEU A 209 -1.82 -14.14 -11.17
N LYS A 210 -0.94 -15.14 -11.06
CA LYS A 210 -0.24 -15.52 -9.83
C LYS A 210 0.98 -14.63 -9.63
N VAL A 211 0.73 -13.43 -9.11
CA VAL A 211 1.74 -12.39 -8.82
C VAL A 211 2.24 -12.55 -7.38
N SER A 212 3.49 -12.97 -7.20
CA SER A 212 4.13 -13.10 -5.87
C SER A 212 4.50 -11.74 -5.28
N SER A 213 4.76 -11.71 -3.97
CA SER A 213 5.22 -10.53 -3.26
C SER A 213 6.58 -10.01 -3.77
N ASP A 214 7.35 -10.81 -4.51
CA ASP A 214 8.62 -10.38 -5.14
C ASP A 214 8.39 -9.27 -6.17
N SER A 215 7.26 -9.29 -6.88
CA SER A 215 6.87 -8.21 -7.80
C SER A 215 6.67 -6.89 -7.06
N CYS A 216 6.10 -6.95 -5.85
CA CYS A 216 5.90 -5.78 -5.00
C CYS A 216 7.21 -5.33 -4.35
N PHE A 217 8.07 -6.28 -3.99
CA PHE A 217 9.36 -6.04 -3.35
C PHE A 217 10.23 -5.09 -4.19
N GLY A 218 10.19 -5.19 -5.52
CA GLY A 218 10.95 -4.33 -6.43
C GLY A 218 10.89 -2.83 -6.10
N CYS A 219 9.71 -2.34 -5.69
CA CYS A 219 9.48 -0.93 -5.38
C CYS A 219 9.17 -0.68 -3.90
N HIS A 220 8.47 -1.60 -3.21
CA HIS A 220 8.02 -1.44 -1.83
C HIS A 220 9.04 -1.90 -0.77
N ASN A 221 10.32 -2.03 -1.16
CA ASN A 221 11.44 -2.35 -0.25
C ASN A 221 12.24 -1.11 0.22
N ARG A 222 11.88 0.10 -0.23
CA ARG A 222 12.50 1.38 0.17
C ARG A 222 11.48 2.25 0.91
N SER A 223 11.95 3.34 1.50
CA SER A 223 11.13 4.31 2.26
C SER A 223 10.40 3.63 3.42
N GLY A 224 9.09 3.37 3.29
CA GLY A 224 8.30 2.69 4.32
C GLY A 224 8.66 1.23 4.55
N ARG A 225 9.52 0.62 3.71
CA ARG A 225 10.08 -0.73 3.90
C ARG A 225 9.00 -1.80 4.13
N ILE A 226 7.86 -1.63 3.45
CA ILE A 226 6.66 -2.42 3.66
C ILE A 226 6.91 -3.88 3.31
N ALA A 227 7.53 -4.15 2.16
CA ALA A 227 7.80 -5.51 1.71
C ALA A 227 8.82 -6.22 2.61
N THR A 228 9.86 -5.51 3.04
CA THR A 228 10.90 -6.08 3.91
C THR A 228 10.34 -6.35 5.31
N ASN A 229 9.54 -5.43 5.86
CA ASN A 229 8.86 -5.63 7.14
C ASN A 229 7.90 -6.83 7.10
N TYR A 230 7.08 -6.97 6.04
CA TYR A 230 6.14 -8.08 5.86
C TYR A 230 6.85 -9.44 5.90
N LEU A 231 8.01 -9.52 5.24
CA LEU A 231 8.86 -10.71 5.20
C LEU A 231 9.72 -10.92 6.47
N GLY A 232 9.72 -9.97 7.40
CA GLY A 232 10.53 -10.04 8.61
C GLY A 232 12.01 -9.76 8.36
N TRP A 233 12.33 -8.76 7.55
CA TRP A 233 13.69 -8.32 7.25
C TRP A 233 13.83 -6.82 7.55
N GLN A 234 14.66 -6.46 8.53
CA GLN A 234 15.00 -5.09 8.87
C GLN A 234 16.28 -4.70 8.14
N GLU A 235 16.28 -3.55 7.45
CA GLU A 235 17.48 -3.00 6.83
C GLU A 235 18.51 -2.57 7.90
N ILE A 236 19.79 -2.78 7.65
CA ILE A 236 20.89 -2.37 8.53
C ILE A 236 21.99 -1.65 7.74
N SER A 237 22.79 -0.84 8.42
CA SER A 237 23.92 -0.14 7.78
C SER A 237 25.09 -1.10 7.54
N GLU A 238 26.03 -0.71 6.69
CA GLU A 238 27.29 -1.46 6.52
C GLU A 238 28.13 -1.44 7.81
N GLU A 239 28.06 -0.37 8.60
CA GLU A 239 28.78 -0.25 9.87
C GLU A 239 28.27 -1.26 10.91
N ASP A 240 26.96 -1.53 10.92
CA ASP A 240 26.33 -2.51 11.81
C ASP A 240 26.77 -3.95 11.50
N LEU A 241 27.31 -4.24 10.31
CA LEU A 241 27.74 -5.60 9.95
C LEU A 241 28.82 -6.13 10.90
N ASN A 242 29.68 -5.24 11.40
CA ASN A 242 30.80 -5.63 12.27
C ASN A 242 30.34 -6.15 13.65
N THR A 243 29.14 -5.76 14.09
CA THR A 243 28.57 -6.15 15.39
C THR A 243 27.40 -7.13 15.25
N THR A 244 27.06 -7.51 14.02
CA THR A 244 25.88 -8.29 13.68
C THR A 244 26.16 -9.80 13.69
N ASP A 245 25.23 -10.57 14.27
CA ASP A 245 25.22 -12.03 14.10
C ASP A 245 24.88 -12.41 12.65
N MET A 246 25.89 -12.88 11.92
CA MET A 246 25.78 -13.28 10.52
C MET A 246 24.82 -14.45 10.27
N LYS A 247 24.42 -15.21 11.30
CA LYS A 247 23.44 -16.31 11.15
C LYS A 247 22.06 -15.81 10.71
N HIS A 248 21.69 -14.60 11.11
CA HIS A 248 20.38 -14.00 10.84
C HIS A 248 20.45 -12.88 9.81
N HIS A 249 21.58 -12.76 9.11
CA HIS A 249 21.86 -11.76 8.10
C HIS A 249 21.46 -12.25 6.71
N ARG A 250 21.04 -11.31 5.85
CA ARG A 250 20.91 -11.53 4.42
C ARG A 250 21.27 -10.27 3.64
N GLN A 251 22.02 -10.42 2.57
CA GLN A 251 22.18 -9.37 1.55
C GLN A 251 21.19 -9.63 0.40
N PHE A 252 20.51 -8.58 -0.06
CA PHE A 252 19.63 -8.65 -1.24
C PHE A 252 20.32 -8.19 -2.52
N HIS A 253 19.66 -8.40 -3.67
CA HIS A 253 20.22 -8.15 -5.00
C HIS A 253 20.61 -6.69 -5.29
N ASP A 254 20.15 -5.75 -4.46
CA ASP A 254 20.53 -4.34 -4.53
C ASP A 254 21.74 -3.97 -3.66
N SER A 255 22.42 -4.97 -3.10
CA SER A 255 23.59 -4.88 -2.22
C SER A 255 23.29 -4.43 -0.79
N ARG A 256 22.02 -4.16 -0.44
CA ARG A 256 21.64 -3.76 0.92
C ARG A 256 21.60 -4.95 1.87
N HIS A 257 21.86 -4.67 3.14
CA HIS A 257 21.98 -5.67 4.19
C HIS A 257 20.76 -5.65 5.12
N TYR A 258 20.37 -6.85 5.55
CA TYR A 258 19.17 -7.04 6.36
C TYR A 258 19.40 -8.03 7.49
N LEU A 259 18.73 -7.77 8.61
CA LEU A 259 18.62 -8.69 9.74
C LEU A 259 17.22 -9.28 9.85
N LYS A 260 17.18 -10.56 10.24
CA LYS A 260 15.91 -11.26 10.46
C LYS A 260 15.20 -10.67 11.68
N GLN A 261 13.94 -10.32 11.48
CA GLN A 261 12.98 -9.96 12.51
C GLN A 261 11.74 -10.86 12.43
N ALA A 262 10.82 -10.69 13.39
CA ALA A 262 9.52 -11.35 13.32
C ALA A 262 8.76 -10.89 12.07
N ALA A 263 8.43 -11.82 11.17
CA ALA A 263 7.63 -11.55 9.98
C ALA A 263 6.15 -11.37 10.34
N ASP A 264 5.36 -10.77 9.44
CA ASP A 264 3.92 -10.67 9.62
C ASP A 264 3.28 -12.06 9.69
N ILE A 265 2.33 -12.25 10.61
CA ILE A 265 1.64 -13.52 10.79
C ILE A 265 0.89 -13.98 9.53
N HIS A 266 0.43 -13.05 8.70
CA HIS A 266 -0.21 -13.37 7.43
C HIS A 266 0.80 -13.90 6.40
N HIS A 267 2.02 -13.35 6.39
CA HIS A 267 3.12 -13.91 5.58
C HIS A 267 3.50 -15.30 6.06
N VAL A 268 3.64 -15.50 7.36
CA VAL A 268 3.91 -16.81 7.97
C VAL A 268 2.81 -17.83 7.64
N ALA A 269 1.56 -17.37 7.52
CA ALA A 269 0.44 -18.19 7.08
C ALA A 269 0.44 -18.48 5.56
N GLY A 270 1.38 -17.94 4.80
CA GLY A 270 1.54 -18.13 3.35
C GLY A 270 0.70 -17.19 2.48
N LEU A 271 0.25 -16.04 3.01
CA LEU A 271 -0.45 -15.03 2.22
C LEU A 271 0.52 -14.10 1.51
N GLU A 272 0.17 -13.75 0.27
CA GLU A 272 0.92 -12.85 -0.59
C GLU A 272 0.30 -11.45 -0.60
N CYS A 273 1.02 -10.43 -1.08
CA CYS A 273 0.50 -9.06 -1.12
C CYS A 273 -0.88 -8.98 -1.80
N ILE A 274 -1.08 -9.71 -2.90
CA ILE A 274 -2.34 -9.71 -3.66
C ILE A 274 -3.52 -10.35 -2.92
N ASP A 275 -3.29 -11.13 -1.86
CA ASP A 275 -4.37 -11.68 -1.04
C ASP A 275 -5.06 -10.60 -0.20
N CYS A 276 -4.34 -9.55 0.17
CA CYS A 276 -4.83 -8.41 0.93
C CYS A 276 -5.05 -7.15 0.08
N HIS A 277 -4.39 -7.05 -1.08
CA HIS A 277 -4.51 -5.93 -2.02
C HIS A 277 -5.29 -6.35 -3.27
N PRO A 278 -6.61 -6.12 -3.34
CA PRO A 278 -7.43 -6.53 -4.48
C PRO A 278 -7.12 -5.72 -5.74
N HIS A 279 -7.55 -6.24 -6.89
CA HIS A 279 -7.39 -5.59 -8.20
C HIS A 279 -7.80 -4.12 -8.18
N GLU A 280 -8.94 -3.79 -7.57
CA GLU A 280 -9.41 -2.40 -7.51
C GLU A 280 -8.40 -1.48 -6.82
N GLN A 281 -7.74 -1.95 -5.76
CA GLN A 281 -6.77 -1.13 -5.04
C GLN A 281 -5.47 -0.93 -5.86
N VAL A 282 -4.98 -1.98 -6.50
CA VAL A 282 -3.67 -1.98 -7.20
C VAL A 282 -3.78 -1.40 -8.60
N MET A 283 -4.80 -1.80 -9.36
CA MET A 283 -4.99 -1.50 -10.78
C MET A 283 -6.25 -0.70 -11.10
N GLY A 284 -7.14 -0.48 -10.12
CA GLY A 284 -8.37 0.27 -10.32
C GLY A 284 -8.14 1.78 -10.42
N ARG A 285 -9.08 2.45 -11.07
CA ARG A 285 -9.14 3.92 -11.14
C ARG A 285 -9.14 4.52 -9.74
N LEU A 286 -8.41 5.63 -9.58
CA LEU A 286 -8.33 6.40 -8.35
C LEU A 286 -9.72 6.68 -7.75
N ASN A 287 -9.87 6.32 -6.47
CA ASN A 287 -11.03 6.64 -5.65
C ASN A 287 -10.60 7.11 -4.24
N GLU A 288 -11.53 7.66 -3.47
CA GLU A 288 -11.25 8.19 -2.13
C GLU A 288 -10.63 7.15 -1.20
N ALA A 289 -11.08 5.89 -1.26
CA ALA A 289 -10.54 4.82 -0.43
C ALA A 289 -9.04 4.56 -0.71
N GLN A 290 -8.63 4.55 -1.99
CA GLN A 290 -7.21 4.43 -2.35
C GLN A 290 -6.38 5.65 -1.93
N VAL A 291 -6.97 6.85 -1.94
CA VAL A 291 -6.30 8.08 -1.48
C VAL A 291 -6.13 8.06 0.04
N GLN A 292 -7.12 7.57 0.79
CA GLN A 292 -7.14 7.55 2.25
C GLN A 292 -6.43 6.34 2.88
N GLY A 293 -6.20 5.24 2.17
CA GLY A 293 -5.41 4.11 2.69
C GLY A 293 -5.73 2.74 2.11
N SER A 294 -5.70 1.71 2.97
CA SER A 294 -5.98 0.32 2.59
C SER A 294 -7.47 0.09 2.40
N MET A 295 -7.84 -0.50 1.27
CA MET A 295 -9.22 -0.86 0.96
C MET A 295 -9.73 -2.02 1.81
N VAL A 296 -8.84 -2.98 2.10
CA VAL A 296 -9.11 -4.11 3.00
C VAL A 296 -8.73 -3.72 4.42
N THR A 297 -9.66 -3.98 5.35
CA THR A 297 -9.49 -3.74 6.79
C THR A 297 -9.38 -5.05 7.57
N CYS A 298 -8.90 -4.98 8.81
CA CYS A 298 -8.79 -6.15 9.68
C CYS A 298 -10.17 -6.79 9.91
N GLN A 299 -11.21 -5.97 10.05
CA GLN A 299 -12.59 -6.39 10.28
C GLN A 299 -13.16 -7.20 9.11
N ASP A 300 -12.70 -6.96 7.88
CA ASP A 300 -13.20 -7.68 6.71
C ASP A 300 -12.95 -9.19 6.79
N CYS A 301 -11.84 -9.60 7.42
CA CYS A 301 -11.47 -11.01 7.59
C CYS A 301 -11.63 -11.52 9.02
N HIS A 302 -11.50 -10.67 10.03
CA HIS A 302 -11.43 -11.09 11.44
C HIS A 302 -12.72 -10.81 12.23
N LEU A 303 -13.62 -9.92 11.78
CA LEU A 303 -14.93 -9.66 12.41
C LEU A 303 -16.10 -10.07 11.50
N ILE A 304 -16.06 -11.31 11.03
CA ILE A 304 -16.89 -11.88 9.96
C ILE A 304 -18.40 -11.80 10.24
N SER A 305 -18.83 -11.85 11.50
CA SER A 305 -20.25 -11.80 11.86
C SER A 305 -20.91 -10.44 11.61
N GLN A 306 -20.12 -9.36 11.51
CA GLN A 306 -20.61 -7.99 11.33
C GLN A 306 -20.62 -7.54 9.85
N ASN A 307 -20.47 -8.49 8.92
CA ASN A 307 -20.07 -8.21 7.55
C ASN A 307 -21.11 -8.60 6.49
N GLU A 308 -21.21 -7.79 5.43
CA GLU A 308 -22.04 -8.07 4.25
C GLU A 308 -21.35 -9.05 3.27
N TRP A 309 -22.17 -9.79 2.51
CA TRP A 309 -21.75 -10.80 1.54
C TRP A 309 -22.40 -10.55 0.17
N VAL A 310 -21.65 -10.81 -0.90
CA VAL A 310 -22.08 -10.67 -2.30
C VAL A 310 -22.12 -12.03 -2.96
N ARG A 311 -23.22 -12.37 -3.66
CA ARG A 311 -23.33 -13.63 -4.41
C ARG A 311 -22.61 -13.53 -5.76
N TRP A 312 -22.27 -14.67 -6.35
CA TRP A 312 -21.70 -14.75 -7.69
C TRP A 312 -22.44 -13.90 -8.74
N SER A 313 -23.78 -13.92 -8.75
CA SER A 313 -24.62 -13.16 -9.68
C SER A 313 -24.54 -11.64 -9.52
N GLN A 314 -24.06 -11.16 -8.38
CA GLN A 314 -23.92 -9.75 -8.04
C GLN A 314 -22.49 -9.23 -8.24
N LEU A 315 -21.51 -10.11 -8.45
CA LEU A 315 -20.12 -9.71 -8.73
C LEU A 315 -20.01 -8.99 -10.06
N GLU A 316 -19.10 -8.02 -10.14
CA GLU A 316 -18.69 -7.41 -11.40
C GLU A 316 -18.05 -8.43 -12.34
N ASN A 317 -18.11 -8.15 -13.66
CA ASN A 317 -17.54 -9.03 -14.68
C ASN A 317 -16.04 -9.28 -14.46
N ILE A 318 -15.29 -8.27 -14.04
CA ILE A 318 -13.85 -8.40 -13.78
C ILE A 318 -13.57 -9.35 -12.61
N ASP A 319 -14.36 -9.29 -11.53
CA ASP A 319 -14.20 -10.18 -10.37
C ASP A 319 -14.50 -11.64 -10.72
N ARG A 320 -15.52 -11.87 -11.55
CA ARG A 320 -15.83 -13.22 -12.08
C ARG A 320 -14.71 -13.76 -12.97
N ARG A 321 -14.09 -12.90 -13.79
CA ARG A 321 -12.93 -13.27 -14.63
C ARG A 321 -11.72 -13.63 -13.77
N LEU A 322 -11.41 -12.82 -12.75
CA LEU A 322 -10.32 -13.10 -11.81
C LEU A 322 -10.54 -14.40 -11.04
N LEU A 323 -11.76 -14.68 -10.58
CA LEU A 323 -12.11 -15.94 -9.92
C LEU A 323 -11.84 -17.15 -10.82
N ARG A 324 -12.29 -17.09 -12.08
CA ARG A 324 -12.02 -18.14 -13.08
C ARG A 324 -10.54 -18.24 -13.45
N GLY A 325 -9.80 -17.14 -13.40
CA GLY A 325 -8.36 -17.13 -13.64
C GLY A 325 -7.55 -17.79 -12.52
N HIS A 326 -7.88 -17.49 -11.26
CA HIS A 326 -7.18 -18.08 -10.11
C HIS A 326 -7.60 -19.52 -9.83
N TRP A 327 -8.89 -19.85 -9.99
CA TRP A 327 -9.45 -21.17 -9.67
C TRP A 327 -10.41 -21.65 -10.76
N PRO A 328 -9.91 -22.02 -11.96
CA PRO A 328 -10.74 -22.35 -13.13
C PRO A 328 -11.66 -23.56 -12.93
N ASN A 329 -11.27 -24.49 -12.05
CA ASN A 329 -12.01 -25.73 -11.80
C ASN A 329 -13.02 -25.63 -10.64
N GLN A 330 -13.18 -24.45 -10.03
CA GLN A 330 -14.09 -24.27 -8.91
C GLN A 330 -15.46 -23.78 -9.38
N ASP A 331 -16.53 -24.37 -8.85
CA ASP A 331 -17.89 -23.83 -8.97
C ASP A 331 -18.14 -22.74 -7.93
N PHE A 332 -18.64 -21.60 -8.38
CA PHE A 332 -18.91 -20.42 -7.56
C PHE A 332 -20.40 -20.11 -7.41
N LEU A 333 -21.30 -20.86 -8.04
CA LEU A 333 -22.73 -20.54 -8.09
C LEU A 333 -23.38 -20.45 -6.69
N THR A 334 -22.93 -21.28 -5.76
CA THR A 334 -23.38 -21.29 -4.35
C THR A 334 -22.45 -20.54 -3.41
N THR A 335 -21.34 -19.99 -3.93
CA THR A 335 -20.35 -19.27 -3.12
C THR A 335 -20.74 -17.80 -2.99
N SER A 336 -20.61 -17.27 -1.78
CA SER A 336 -20.70 -15.83 -1.50
C SER A 336 -19.33 -15.28 -1.15
N PHE A 337 -19.10 -14.01 -1.47
CA PHE A 337 -17.82 -13.34 -1.33
C PHE A 337 -17.95 -12.15 -0.39
N LYS A 338 -16.91 -11.88 0.39
CA LYS A 338 -16.92 -10.80 1.37
C LYS A 338 -17.04 -9.45 0.68
N LYS A 339 -18.08 -8.66 0.98
CA LYS A 339 -18.17 -7.26 0.54
C LYS A 339 -17.23 -6.41 1.39
N LEU A 340 -16.42 -5.57 0.76
CA LEU A 340 -15.52 -4.68 1.50
C LEU A 340 -16.31 -3.55 2.16
N LYS A 341 -15.86 -3.10 3.33
CA LYS A 341 -16.51 -1.97 4.01
C LYS A 341 -16.24 -0.63 3.32
N ASN A 342 -15.02 -0.46 2.83
CA ASN A 342 -14.53 0.79 2.23
C ASN A 342 -14.57 0.77 0.69
N SER A 343 -15.24 -0.22 0.08
CA SER A 343 -15.41 -0.33 -1.37
C SER A 343 -16.75 -1.02 -1.66
N GLN A 344 -17.34 -0.73 -2.83
CA GLN A 344 -18.51 -1.46 -3.30
C GLN A 344 -18.17 -2.85 -3.88
N ARG A 345 -16.88 -3.19 -3.99
CA ARG A 345 -16.40 -4.47 -4.53
C ARG A 345 -16.22 -5.53 -3.46
N ALA A 346 -16.07 -6.77 -3.93
CA ALA A 346 -15.87 -7.93 -3.09
C ALA A 346 -14.39 -8.32 -2.98
N LEU A 347 -13.99 -8.81 -1.81
CA LEU A 347 -12.74 -9.52 -1.60
C LEU A 347 -12.91 -10.98 -2.05
N ILE A 348 -12.59 -11.24 -3.32
CA ILE A 348 -12.91 -12.49 -4.02
C ILE A 348 -12.28 -13.76 -3.41
N ASN A 349 -11.19 -13.62 -2.66
CA ASN A 349 -10.51 -14.73 -2.00
C ASN A 349 -11.11 -15.08 -0.62
N VAL A 350 -12.00 -14.25 -0.07
CA VAL A 350 -12.74 -14.56 1.15
C VAL A 350 -14.12 -15.09 0.76
N GLN A 351 -14.29 -16.39 0.97
CA GLN A 351 -15.40 -17.17 0.44
C GLN A 351 -16.24 -17.76 1.57
N LYS A 352 -17.55 -17.70 1.41
CA LYS A 352 -18.55 -18.31 2.29
C LYS A 352 -19.38 -19.32 1.52
N SER A 353 -19.46 -20.54 2.04
CA SER A 353 -20.36 -21.59 1.57
C SER A 353 -21.05 -22.20 2.79
N GLY A 354 -22.37 -22.03 2.87
CA GLY A 354 -23.13 -22.29 4.10
C GLY A 354 -22.61 -21.43 5.26
N GLU A 355 -22.29 -22.06 6.39
CA GLU A 355 -21.69 -21.41 7.57
C GLU A 355 -20.16 -21.31 7.50
N LYS A 356 -19.52 -22.08 6.60
CA LYS A 356 -18.07 -22.12 6.49
C LYS A 356 -17.56 -20.88 5.78
N VAL A 357 -16.70 -20.13 6.48
CA VAL A 357 -16.01 -18.95 5.94
C VAL A 357 -14.51 -19.20 5.91
N VAL A 358 -13.90 -18.97 4.75
CA VAL A 358 -12.49 -19.27 4.49
C VAL A 358 -11.84 -18.17 3.66
N LEU A 359 -10.53 -18.05 3.75
CA LEU A 359 -9.70 -17.34 2.79
C LEU A 359 -8.95 -18.37 1.95
N LYS A 360 -9.04 -18.25 0.63
CA LYS A 360 -8.32 -19.10 -0.32
C LYS A 360 -7.17 -18.33 -0.97
N GLY A 361 -5.93 -18.79 -0.80
CA GLY A 361 -4.77 -18.06 -1.31
C GLY A 361 -4.73 -18.00 -2.85
N LYS A 362 -4.43 -16.83 -3.41
CA LYS A 362 -4.45 -16.59 -4.87
C LYS A 362 -3.31 -17.25 -5.64
N ILE A 363 -2.21 -17.61 -4.95
CA ILE A 363 -1.06 -18.31 -5.53
C ILE A 363 -1.14 -19.81 -5.23
N ASP A 364 -1.17 -20.16 -3.94
CA ASP A 364 -1.08 -21.54 -3.46
C ASP A 364 -2.41 -22.30 -3.54
N SER A 365 -3.54 -21.60 -3.75
CA SER A 365 -4.89 -22.17 -3.74
C SER A 365 -5.29 -22.87 -2.44
N LEU A 366 -4.52 -22.70 -1.35
CA LEU A 366 -4.80 -23.31 -0.06
C LEU A 366 -5.95 -22.58 0.62
N THR A 367 -6.87 -23.36 1.18
CA THR A 367 -8.03 -22.85 1.91
C THR A 367 -7.70 -22.75 3.39
N ARG A 368 -7.86 -21.56 3.97
CA ARG A 368 -7.56 -21.27 5.37
C ARG A 368 -8.84 -20.86 6.10
N PRO A 369 -9.20 -21.50 7.23
CA PRO A 369 -10.30 -21.01 8.05
C PRO A 369 -9.93 -19.64 8.61
N LEU A 370 -10.86 -18.68 8.55
CA LEU A 370 -10.63 -17.38 9.15
C LEU A 370 -10.93 -17.44 10.66
N PRO A 371 -9.97 -17.08 11.52
CA PRO A 371 -10.15 -17.13 12.97
C PRO A 371 -11.20 -16.10 13.41
N GLN A 372 -12.04 -16.48 14.38
CA GLN A 372 -12.90 -15.52 15.05
C GLN A 372 -12.09 -14.74 16.07
N VAL A 373 -12.32 -13.43 16.15
CA VAL A 373 -11.68 -12.56 17.14
C VAL A 373 -12.35 -12.77 18.52
N PRO A 374 -11.56 -13.02 19.58
CA PRO A 374 -12.07 -13.12 20.94
C PRO A 374 -12.89 -11.89 21.37
N LEU A 375 -13.90 -12.07 22.23
CA LEU A 375 -14.77 -10.98 22.74
C LEU A 375 -13.99 -9.81 23.35
N ASN A 376 -12.91 -10.08 24.09
CA ASN A 376 -12.04 -9.04 24.67
C ASN A 376 -11.25 -8.23 23.64
N CYS A 377 -11.18 -8.68 22.39
CA CYS A 377 -10.62 -7.96 21.25
C CYS A 377 -11.72 -7.25 20.42
N GLN A 378 -13.00 -7.51 20.69
CA GLN A 378 -14.10 -6.76 20.08
C GLN A 378 -14.11 -5.36 20.69
N ARG A 379 -13.73 -4.37 19.87
CA ARG A 379 -13.34 -3.01 20.28
C ARG A 379 -14.28 -2.34 21.31
N GLN A 380 -15.59 -2.59 21.25
CA GLN A 380 -16.60 -2.01 22.16
C GLN A 380 -16.57 -2.58 23.59
N GLN A 381 -16.07 -3.80 23.75
CA GLN A 381 -15.97 -4.50 25.03
C GLN A 381 -14.54 -4.47 25.59
N SER A 382 -13.60 -3.85 24.87
CA SER A 382 -12.22 -3.67 25.33
C SER A 382 -12.10 -2.51 26.32
N LEU A 383 -11.08 -2.57 27.17
CA LEU A 383 -10.66 -1.49 28.10
C LEU A 383 -10.54 -0.12 27.43
N HIS A 384 -10.19 -0.13 26.15
CA HIS A 384 -9.95 1.07 25.37
C HIS A 384 -11.18 1.53 24.58
N GLN A 385 -12.34 0.88 24.72
CA GLN A 385 -13.66 1.32 24.21
C GLN A 385 -13.63 1.87 22.77
N ASN A 386 -13.00 1.15 21.84
CA ASN A 386 -12.77 1.51 20.44
C ASN A 386 -11.77 2.63 20.14
N GLN A 387 -11.00 3.11 21.11
CA GLN A 387 -10.03 4.18 20.87
C GLN A 387 -8.77 3.72 20.13
N LEU A 388 -8.47 2.42 20.07
CA LEU A 388 -7.28 1.90 19.40
C LEU A 388 -7.61 1.27 18.05
N SER A 389 -6.70 1.45 17.09
CA SER A 389 -6.65 0.66 15.86
C SER A 389 -6.15 -0.75 16.15
N CYS A 390 -6.46 -1.72 15.28
CA CYS A 390 -5.91 -3.07 15.40
C CYS A 390 -4.37 -3.04 15.29
N GLN A 391 -3.82 -2.16 14.44
CA GLN A 391 -2.38 -2.01 14.25
C GLN A 391 -1.67 -1.50 15.51
N ALA A 392 -2.30 -0.60 16.29
CA ALA A 392 -1.75 -0.11 17.56
C ALA A 392 -1.44 -1.27 18.52
N CYS A 393 -2.29 -2.29 18.53
CA CYS A 393 -2.13 -3.47 19.37
C CYS A 393 -1.22 -4.53 18.74
N HIS A 394 -1.36 -4.80 17.44
CA HIS A 394 -0.80 -5.99 16.81
C HIS A 394 0.49 -5.77 16.02
N SER A 395 0.94 -4.53 15.76
CA SER A 395 2.21 -4.30 15.05
C SER A 395 3.39 -4.47 16.00
N SER A 396 4.28 -5.43 15.74
CA SER A 396 5.42 -5.68 16.64
C SER A 396 6.55 -4.66 16.51
N TRP A 397 6.83 -4.21 15.28
CA TRP A 397 7.95 -3.30 15.02
C TRP A 397 7.74 -2.52 13.72
N VAL A 398 8.47 -1.43 13.54
CA VAL A 398 8.56 -0.68 12.29
C VAL A 398 10.01 -0.31 12.07
N THR A 399 10.48 -0.35 10.82
CA THR A 399 11.80 0.20 10.50
C THR A 399 11.75 1.72 10.59
N THR A 400 12.63 2.30 11.39
CA THR A 400 12.90 3.75 11.44
C THR A 400 14.35 4.01 11.12
N CYS A 401 14.66 5.27 10.87
CA CYS A 401 16.00 5.71 10.50
C CYS A 401 16.14 7.16 10.91
N ILE A 402 17.15 7.45 11.73
CA ILE A 402 17.38 8.79 12.29
C ILE A 402 18.22 9.67 11.37
N THR A 403 18.90 9.07 10.38
CA THR A 403 19.73 9.78 9.41
C THR A 403 19.17 9.72 7.99
N CYS A 404 17.97 9.16 7.79
CA CYS A 404 17.30 9.05 6.48
C CYS A 404 16.79 10.41 6.03
N HIS A 405 17.75 11.30 5.74
CA HIS A 405 17.54 12.65 5.31
C HIS A 405 17.75 12.69 3.81
N THR A 406 16.81 13.29 3.09
CA THR A 406 17.15 13.79 1.77
C THR A 406 17.81 15.15 1.95
N GLN A 407 19.01 15.28 1.38
CA GLN A 407 19.77 16.52 1.35
C GLN A 407 20.16 16.80 -0.10
N ARG A 408 20.12 18.07 -0.47
CA ARG A 408 20.62 18.53 -1.77
C ARG A 408 22.14 18.73 -1.68
N ASP A 409 22.88 18.09 -2.56
CA ASP A 409 24.33 18.25 -2.64
C ASP A 409 24.72 19.56 -3.34
N THR A 410 26.01 19.87 -3.38
CA THR A 410 26.56 21.08 -4.01
C THR A 410 26.37 21.13 -5.53
N GLN A 411 25.95 20.02 -6.15
CA GLN A 411 25.64 19.93 -7.59
C GLN A 411 24.14 20.10 -7.85
N GLY A 412 23.35 20.35 -6.81
CA GLY A 412 21.90 20.53 -6.91
C GLY A 412 21.10 19.23 -6.99
N ILE A 413 21.73 18.07 -6.77
CA ILE A 413 21.09 16.75 -6.83
C ILE A 413 20.59 16.36 -5.44
N TRP A 414 19.37 15.84 -5.36
CA TRP A 414 18.87 15.28 -4.09
C TRP A 414 19.48 13.91 -3.85
N ARG A 415 20.14 13.75 -2.70
CA ARG A 415 20.67 12.45 -2.23
C ARG A 415 19.96 12.03 -0.95
N GLU A 416 19.56 10.76 -0.90
CA GLU A 416 19.21 10.12 0.36
C GLU A 416 20.50 9.74 1.06
N TRP A 417 20.73 10.31 2.24
CA TRP A 417 21.69 9.79 3.19
C TRP A 417 20.95 8.82 4.09
N SER A 418 21.56 7.69 4.41
CA SER A 418 20.93 6.68 5.26
C SER A 418 21.97 5.97 6.12
N GLY A 419 21.59 5.69 7.36
CA GLY A 419 22.44 5.14 8.42
C GLY A 419 21.65 5.03 9.73
N ASP A 420 22.10 4.18 10.65
CA ASP A 420 21.40 3.87 11.91
C ASP A 420 19.93 3.47 11.73
N PHE A 421 19.72 2.36 11.03
CA PHE A 421 18.39 1.77 10.90
C PHE A 421 18.00 1.05 12.18
N GLN A 422 16.75 1.22 12.59
CA GLN A 422 16.24 0.63 13.83
C GLN A 422 14.95 -0.13 13.58
N ALA A 423 14.76 -1.22 14.30
CA ALA A 423 13.47 -1.88 14.45
C ALA A 423 13.03 -1.76 15.90
N HIS A 424 11.97 -1.01 16.12
CA HIS A 424 11.34 -0.90 17.42
C HIS A 424 9.82 -0.83 17.25
N PRO A 425 9.04 -1.06 18.32
CA PRO A 425 7.60 -0.88 18.24
C PRO A 425 7.26 0.56 17.81
N PRO A 426 6.23 0.76 16.96
CA PRO A 426 5.89 2.07 16.43
C PRO A 426 5.43 3.05 17.52
N SER A 427 5.65 4.33 17.27
CA SER A 427 5.08 5.44 18.05
C SER A 427 3.55 5.46 17.91
N LEU A 428 2.86 5.99 18.91
CA LEU A 428 1.41 6.11 18.91
C LEU A 428 1.00 7.57 18.71
N GLY A 429 -0.05 7.76 17.94
CA GLY A 429 -0.61 9.06 17.64
C GLY A 429 -2.07 8.96 17.29
N TRP A 430 -2.68 10.11 17.14
CA TRP A 430 -4.09 10.29 16.86
C TRP A 430 -4.30 10.45 15.35
N ARG A 431 -5.31 9.76 14.79
CA ARG A 431 -5.73 9.92 13.39
C ARG A 431 -7.26 10.11 13.29
N GLY A 432 -7.70 11.13 12.55
CA GLY A 432 -9.11 11.37 12.18
C GLY A 432 -9.45 12.85 11.94
N SER A 433 -10.62 13.14 11.39
CA SER A 433 -11.11 14.51 11.17
C SER A 433 -12.48 14.63 11.80
N ASN A 434 -12.61 15.35 12.92
CA ASN A 434 -13.90 15.66 13.59
C ASN A 434 -14.89 14.47 13.69
N GLY A 435 -14.51 13.44 14.45
CA GLY A 435 -15.33 12.25 14.79
C GLY A 435 -14.73 11.49 15.98
N THR A 436 -15.15 10.24 16.26
CA THR A 436 -14.55 9.39 17.32
C THR A 436 -13.13 9.00 16.91
N PRO A 437 -12.10 9.58 17.51
CA PRO A 437 -10.76 9.45 16.97
C PRO A 437 -10.09 8.14 17.37
N GLU A 438 -9.20 7.67 16.50
CA GLU A 438 -8.48 6.41 16.69
C GLU A 438 -6.99 6.67 16.93
N ILE A 439 -6.45 6.10 18.00
CA ILE A 439 -5.02 6.00 18.27
C ILE A 439 -4.46 4.87 17.40
N THR A 440 -3.47 5.19 16.59
CA THR A 440 -2.82 4.26 15.66
C THR A 440 -1.31 4.44 15.67
N THR A 441 -0.63 3.61 14.88
CA THR A 441 0.82 3.56 14.74
C THR A 441 1.35 4.65 13.80
N PHE A 442 2.45 5.26 14.20
CA PHE A 442 3.18 6.30 13.50
C PHE A 442 4.68 5.95 13.42
N ALA A 443 5.31 6.38 12.35
CA ALA A 443 6.75 6.31 12.16
C ALA A 443 7.22 7.58 11.42
N PRO A 444 8.52 7.92 11.45
CA PRO A 444 9.07 8.97 10.60
C PRO A 444 8.73 8.67 9.14
N GLY A 445 7.95 9.55 8.52
CA GLY A 445 7.56 9.46 7.11
C GLY A 445 8.55 10.19 6.22
N MET A 446 9.03 11.34 6.68
CA MET A 446 10.05 12.12 6.00
C MET A 446 10.80 12.98 7.02
N ILE A 447 12.12 12.82 7.08
CA ILE A 447 13.00 13.72 7.82
C ILE A 447 13.84 14.46 6.79
N LEU A 448 13.83 15.79 6.81
CA LEU A 448 14.53 16.62 5.84
C LEU A 448 15.48 17.56 6.55
N THR A 449 16.70 17.67 6.00
CA THR A 449 17.60 18.77 6.34
C THR A 449 17.77 19.67 5.11
N VAL A 450 17.34 20.92 5.24
CA VAL A 450 17.48 21.95 4.20
C VAL A 450 18.55 22.93 4.63
N ASP A 451 19.70 22.90 3.94
CA ASP A 451 20.72 23.95 4.08
C ASP A 451 20.40 25.10 3.12
N LYS A 452 20.04 26.25 3.69
CA LYS A 452 19.70 27.44 2.91
C LYS A 452 20.89 28.05 2.16
N ASN A 453 22.12 27.75 2.58
CA ASN A 453 23.34 28.26 1.95
C ASN A 453 23.72 27.50 0.67
N LEU A 454 23.12 26.32 0.45
CA LEU A 454 23.29 25.53 -0.78
C LEU A 454 22.21 25.85 -1.83
N LEU A 455 21.40 26.89 -1.60
CA LEU A 455 20.37 27.36 -2.52
C LEU A 455 20.97 28.36 -3.51
N SER A 456 20.87 28.06 -4.80
CA SER A 456 21.25 28.97 -5.88
C SER A 456 20.14 30.00 -6.13
N SER A 457 20.46 31.10 -6.80
CA SER A 457 19.48 32.14 -7.17
C SER A 457 18.45 31.68 -8.21
N GLU A 458 18.67 30.54 -8.88
CA GLU A 458 17.72 29.90 -9.79
C GLU A 458 16.70 29.03 -9.04
N ASP A 459 16.86 28.83 -7.72
CA ASP A 459 16.01 28.00 -6.88
C ASP A 459 14.84 28.80 -6.22
N GLU A 460 14.10 29.58 -7.02
CA GLU A 460 12.94 30.36 -6.53
C GLU A 460 11.92 29.49 -5.76
N ASP A 461 11.83 28.19 -6.07
CA ASP A 461 10.89 27.24 -5.45
C ASP A 461 11.16 26.96 -3.96
N LEU A 462 12.43 27.01 -3.49
CA LEU A 462 12.77 26.66 -2.10
C LEU A 462 12.67 27.84 -1.14
N SER A 463 12.58 29.07 -1.66
CA SER A 463 12.21 30.27 -0.89
C SER A 463 10.80 30.15 -0.27
N GLN A 464 9.98 29.24 -0.81
CA GLN A 464 8.59 29.02 -0.41
C GLN A 464 8.43 27.98 0.70
N LEU A 465 9.47 27.28 1.18
CA LEU A 465 9.33 26.33 2.28
C LEU A 465 8.56 26.96 3.45
N ARG A 466 7.54 26.27 3.99
CA ARG A 466 6.65 26.76 5.07
C ARG A 466 7.35 27.03 6.42
N THR A 467 8.67 27.05 6.46
CA THR A 467 9.45 26.97 7.68
C THR A 467 10.81 27.63 7.56
N THR A 468 11.21 28.30 8.64
CA THR A 468 12.54 28.89 8.81
C THR A 468 13.57 27.89 9.32
N SER A 469 13.15 26.71 9.80
CA SER A 469 14.03 25.67 10.36
C SER A 469 14.78 24.91 9.28
N PRO A 470 16.10 24.68 9.43
CA PRO A 470 16.87 23.82 8.54
C PRO A 470 16.59 22.33 8.75
N LEU A 471 15.91 21.92 9.83
CA LEU A 471 15.56 20.53 10.10
C LEU A 471 14.03 20.38 10.25
N LEU A 472 13.45 19.45 9.51
CA LEU A 472 12.02 19.13 9.55
C LEU A 472 11.80 17.63 9.76
N ARG A 473 10.89 17.29 10.67
CA ARG A 473 10.54 15.90 10.99
C ARG A 473 9.05 15.71 10.85
N PHE A 474 8.65 14.95 9.84
CA PHE A 474 7.25 14.61 9.62
C PHE A 474 7.05 13.13 9.90
N TYR A 475 6.13 12.85 10.82
CA TYR A 475 5.64 11.50 11.03
C TYR A 475 4.32 11.33 10.27
N ALA A 476 4.09 10.11 9.83
CA ALA A 476 2.84 9.72 9.18
C ALA A 476 2.28 8.47 9.84
N ALA A 477 0.95 8.33 9.80
CA ALA A 477 0.31 7.10 10.19
C ALA A 477 0.77 5.97 9.25
N VAL A 478 1.22 4.85 9.83
CA VAL A 478 1.78 3.72 9.08
C VAL A 478 1.03 2.44 9.42
N ASN A 479 0.89 1.55 8.44
CA ASN A 479 0.71 0.12 8.69
C ASN A 479 2.08 -0.55 8.51
N PRO A 480 2.76 -0.96 9.59
CA PRO A 480 4.12 -1.48 9.49
C PRO A 480 4.22 -2.82 8.74
N HIS A 481 3.11 -3.55 8.56
CA HIS A 481 3.10 -4.93 8.04
C HIS A 481 3.98 -5.86 8.87
N THR A 482 3.86 -5.78 10.19
CA THR A 482 4.55 -6.64 11.16
C THR A 482 3.53 -7.19 12.16
N THR A 483 2.32 -7.48 11.69
CA THR A 483 1.19 -7.92 12.51
C THR A 483 1.54 -9.24 13.19
N GLN A 484 1.36 -9.32 14.50
CA GLN A 484 1.55 -10.53 15.28
C GLN A 484 0.23 -11.05 15.84
N LYS A 485 0.18 -12.37 16.09
CA LYS A 485 -0.96 -13.03 16.73
C LYS A 485 -1.28 -12.42 18.10
N ASN A 486 -0.23 -12.18 18.89
CA ASN A 486 -0.37 -11.58 20.22
C ASN A 486 -0.26 -10.06 20.12
N ALA A 487 -1.10 -9.35 20.87
CA ALA A 487 -0.98 -7.91 21.02
C ALA A 487 0.29 -7.56 21.84
N ARG A 488 0.79 -6.36 21.65
CA ARG A 488 1.87 -5.79 22.45
C ARG A 488 1.47 -5.72 23.93
N THR A 489 2.47 -5.77 24.81
CA THR A 489 2.22 -5.65 26.26
C THR A 489 1.75 -4.26 26.64
N CYS A 490 1.04 -4.13 27.76
CA CYS A 490 0.58 -2.84 28.27
C CYS A 490 1.76 -1.87 28.52
N GLU A 491 2.86 -2.37 29.06
CA GLU A 491 4.09 -1.61 29.33
C GLU A 491 4.69 -1.03 28.05
N SER A 492 4.61 -1.76 26.93
CA SER A 492 5.16 -1.29 25.66
C SER A 492 4.48 -0.02 25.12
N CYS A 493 3.30 0.35 25.65
CA CYS A 493 2.56 1.55 25.28
C CYS A 493 2.48 2.55 26.44
N HIS A 494 2.22 2.07 27.66
CA HIS A 494 1.99 2.90 28.84
C HIS A 494 3.28 3.28 29.59
N TRP A 495 4.37 2.54 29.38
CA TRP A 495 5.69 2.79 29.96
C TRP A 495 6.80 2.71 28.90
N SER A 496 6.62 3.47 27.82
CA SER A 496 7.56 3.48 26.69
C SER A 496 7.72 4.89 26.13
N SER A 497 8.94 5.43 26.18
CA SER A 497 9.25 6.74 25.61
C SER A 497 9.06 6.74 24.09
N GLN A 498 9.41 5.63 23.43
CA GLN A 498 9.23 5.44 22.00
C GLN A 498 7.75 5.46 21.60
N ALA A 499 6.91 4.69 22.31
CA ALA A 499 5.48 4.65 22.00
C ALA A 499 4.80 6.00 22.21
N LEU A 500 5.28 6.79 23.18
CA LEU A 500 4.78 8.14 23.43
C LEU A 500 5.34 9.19 22.46
N GLY A 501 6.36 8.86 21.65
CA GLY A 501 6.91 9.74 20.63
C GLY A 501 8.08 10.62 21.10
N TRP A 502 8.72 10.28 22.22
CA TRP A 502 9.89 11.01 22.76
C TRP A 502 11.23 10.48 22.27
N GLY A 503 11.20 9.49 21.39
CA GLY A 503 12.38 8.71 21.02
C GLY A 503 12.70 7.62 22.03
N GLN A 504 13.71 6.83 21.73
CA GLN A 504 14.25 5.81 22.60
C GLN A 504 14.99 6.45 23.78
N GLY A 505 14.96 5.76 24.90
CA GLY A 505 15.64 6.19 26.12
C GLY A 505 15.08 5.50 27.35
N GLN A 506 15.61 5.89 28.50
CA GLN A 506 15.27 5.29 29.78
C GLN A 506 14.25 6.16 30.51
N LEU A 507 13.15 5.53 30.95
CA LEU A 507 12.18 6.13 31.88
C LEU A 507 12.46 5.61 33.29
N THR A 508 12.59 6.53 34.24
CA THR A 508 12.69 6.22 35.66
C THR A 508 11.56 6.89 36.44
N TYR A 509 11.18 6.27 37.55
CA TYR A 509 10.20 6.79 38.50
C TYR A 509 10.83 6.78 39.88
N ASP A 510 11.01 7.97 40.46
CA ASP A 510 11.81 8.15 41.67
C ASP A 510 10.96 8.19 42.95
N ARG A 511 11.63 8.29 44.10
CA ARG A 511 10.99 8.37 45.43
C ARG A 511 10.25 9.69 45.68
N LYS A 512 10.45 10.72 44.84
CA LYS A 512 9.69 11.98 44.88
C LYS A 512 8.40 11.89 44.06
N ASN A 513 8.18 10.74 43.42
CA ASN A 513 7.07 10.45 42.52
C ASN A 513 7.17 11.21 41.21
N GLU A 514 8.38 11.54 40.79
CA GLU A 514 8.64 12.22 39.53
C GLU A 514 9.06 11.20 38.47
N ILE A 515 8.63 11.43 37.23
CA ILE A 515 9.06 10.64 36.08
C ILE A 515 10.17 11.39 35.40
N GLN A 516 11.32 10.74 35.22
CA GLN A 516 12.46 11.29 34.49
C GLN A 516 12.68 10.50 33.20
N PHE A 517 13.16 11.21 32.18
CA PHE A 517 13.50 10.64 30.88
C PHE A 517 14.93 11.01 30.51
N THR A 518 15.73 9.99 30.23
CA THR A 518 17.07 10.13 29.67
C THR A 518 17.04 9.61 28.23
N PRO A 519 17.13 10.47 27.21
CA PRO A 519 17.10 10.05 25.81
C PRO A 519 18.33 9.22 25.46
N LEU A 520 18.19 8.29 24.52
CA LEU A 520 19.31 7.54 23.95
C LEU A 520 20.15 8.41 23.01
N TYR A 521 19.51 9.34 22.31
CA TYR A 521 20.14 10.22 21.33
C TYR A 521 20.23 11.65 21.81
N GLU A 522 21.34 12.29 21.43
CA GLU A 522 21.53 13.72 21.66
C GLU A 522 20.48 14.56 20.93
N PRO A 523 20.09 15.72 21.50
CA PRO A 523 19.18 16.64 20.83
C PRO A 523 19.79 17.22 19.54
N LEU A 524 19.00 17.32 18.48
CA LEU A 524 19.39 18.02 17.25
C LEU A 524 19.06 19.53 17.34
N LYS A 525 19.17 20.25 16.21
CA LYS A 525 18.94 21.71 16.10
C LYS A 525 17.54 22.15 16.55
N ASP A 526 16.57 21.25 16.57
CA ASP A 526 15.21 21.48 17.06
C ASP A 526 15.03 21.20 18.56
N HIS A 527 16.14 20.89 19.26
CA HIS A 527 16.20 20.51 20.67
C HIS A 527 15.41 19.24 21.01
N LEU A 528 15.18 18.37 20.03
CA LEU A 528 14.58 17.05 20.20
C LEU A 528 15.64 15.96 19.95
N PRO A 529 15.62 14.84 20.69
CA PRO A 529 16.42 13.66 20.34
C PRO A 529 16.30 13.29 18.86
N ALA A 530 17.35 12.68 18.29
CA ALA A 530 17.42 12.34 16.86
C ALA A 530 16.28 11.42 16.36
N ASP A 531 15.62 10.68 17.23
CA ASP A 531 14.50 9.80 16.93
C ASP A 531 13.15 10.28 17.53
N ALA A 532 13.10 11.46 18.14
CA ALA A 532 11.89 11.95 18.78
C ALA A 532 10.92 12.60 17.79
N TRP A 533 9.63 12.38 18.00
CA TRP A 533 8.55 13.09 17.31
C TRP A 533 8.15 14.38 18.04
N MET A 534 8.24 14.37 19.38
CA MET A 534 7.87 15.48 20.24
C MET A 534 8.68 15.48 21.53
N ALA A 535 8.68 16.60 22.25
CA ALA A 535 9.42 16.72 23.51
C ALA A 535 8.74 15.97 24.67
N PHE A 536 9.57 15.49 25.60
CA PHE A 536 9.15 14.85 26.84
C PHE A 536 8.16 15.70 27.63
N LEU A 537 6.97 15.16 27.91
CA LEU A 537 5.90 15.78 28.71
C LEU A 537 5.59 17.24 28.33
N LYS A 538 5.64 17.56 27.04
CA LYS A 538 5.25 18.87 26.51
C LYS A 538 4.15 18.75 25.46
N SER A 539 3.45 19.85 25.26
CA SER A 539 2.53 19.99 24.13
C SER A 539 3.32 19.88 22.81
N PRO A 540 2.85 19.09 21.83
CA PRO A 540 3.51 18.99 20.54
C PRO A 540 3.58 20.34 19.83
N LYS A 541 4.70 20.62 19.16
CA LYS A 541 4.88 21.83 18.35
C LYS A 541 4.71 21.50 16.87
N VAL A 542 4.00 22.36 16.15
CA VAL A 542 3.86 22.24 14.69
C VAL A 542 5.15 22.70 13.99
N PRO A 543 5.48 22.15 12.80
CA PRO A 543 4.77 21.06 12.11
C PRO A 543 5.21 19.66 12.61
N PHE A 544 4.27 18.71 12.69
CA PHE A 544 4.53 17.32 13.12
C PHE A 544 4.08 16.25 12.10
N SER A 545 3.21 16.62 11.14
CA SER A 545 2.70 15.78 10.06
C SER A 545 2.28 16.67 8.88
N LEU A 546 2.27 16.11 7.67
CA LEU A 546 1.72 16.75 6.46
C LEU A 546 0.22 16.52 6.27
N HIS A 547 -0.34 15.71 7.15
CA HIS A 547 -1.74 15.34 7.20
C HIS A 547 -2.40 16.03 8.39
N GLU A 548 -3.38 16.87 8.13
CA GLU A 548 -4.05 17.67 9.18
C GLU A 548 -4.85 16.81 10.17
N ASP A 549 -5.26 15.62 9.73
CA ASP A 549 -5.97 14.61 10.51
C ASP A 549 -5.04 13.76 11.39
N GLN A 550 -3.72 14.03 11.40
CA GLN A 550 -2.72 13.21 12.08
C GLN A 550 -1.93 14.01 13.10
N LYS A 551 -1.96 13.60 14.37
CA LYS A 551 -1.37 14.38 15.47
C LYS A 551 -0.65 13.47 16.48
N PRO A 552 0.43 13.94 17.12
CA PRO A 552 0.99 13.27 18.30
C PRO A 552 -0.01 13.25 19.46
N LEU A 553 0.26 12.40 20.46
CA LEU A 553 -0.52 12.42 21.70
C LEU A 553 -0.37 13.77 22.42
N ASN A 554 -1.49 14.37 22.81
CA ASN A 554 -1.47 15.61 23.57
C ASN A 554 -0.98 15.37 25.02
N LEU A 555 -0.64 16.44 25.73
CA LEU A 555 -0.09 16.35 27.08
C LEU A 555 -1.00 15.58 28.05
N THR A 556 -2.31 15.78 27.98
CA THR A 556 -3.29 15.06 28.80
C THR A 556 -3.25 13.55 28.54
N GLN A 557 -3.13 13.13 27.27
CA GLN A 557 -3.01 11.73 26.89
C GLN A 557 -1.68 11.13 27.34
N GLN A 558 -0.58 11.86 27.21
CA GLN A 558 0.73 11.44 27.71
C GLN A 558 0.70 11.18 29.22
N LYS A 559 0.17 12.14 30.00
CA LYS A 559 0.03 12.02 31.45
C LYS A 559 -0.85 10.81 31.82
N LYS A 560 -2.01 10.64 31.17
CA LYS A 560 -2.89 9.47 31.39
C LYS A 560 -2.20 8.14 31.10
N ALA A 561 -1.47 8.05 30.00
CA ALA A 561 -0.76 6.83 29.62
C ALA A 561 0.31 6.46 30.67
N LEU A 562 1.10 7.44 31.11
CA LEU A 562 2.12 7.23 32.13
C LEU A 562 1.56 6.93 33.52
N THR A 563 0.40 7.48 33.90
CA THR A 563 -0.26 7.10 35.17
C THR A 563 -0.54 5.60 35.21
N VAL A 564 -1.05 5.04 34.10
CA VAL A 564 -1.23 3.59 33.96
C VAL A 564 0.11 2.86 33.97
N GLY A 565 1.12 3.42 33.30
CA GLY A 565 2.48 2.87 33.25
C GLY A 565 3.12 2.71 34.63
N VAL A 566 3.02 3.73 35.50
CA VAL A 566 3.50 3.64 36.89
C VAL A 566 2.78 2.53 37.65
N CYS A 567 1.45 2.40 37.48
CA CYS A 567 0.72 1.29 38.09
C CYS A 567 1.23 -0.08 37.61
N LEU A 568 1.53 -0.24 36.31
CA LEU A 568 2.08 -1.48 35.75
C LEU A 568 3.49 -1.81 36.27
N LYS A 569 4.27 -0.81 36.71
CA LYS A 569 5.57 -1.05 37.37
C LYS A 569 5.41 -1.66 38.77
N CYS A 570 4.29 -1.40 39.44
CA CYS A 570 4.03 -1.85 40.81
C CYS A 570 3.06 -3.04 40.87
N HIS A 571 2.19 -3.20 39.88
CA HIS A 571 1.12 -4.19 39.86
C HIS A 571 1.15 -5.01 38.57
N SER A 572 1.05 -6.33 38.70
CA SER A 572 0.89 -7.19 37.54
C SER A 572 -0.54 -7.12 37.01
N TRP A 573 -0.67 -6.83 35.72
CA TRP A 573 -1.93 -6.87 34.98
C TRP A 573 -2.72 -8.16 35.23
N SER A 574 -2.06 -9.32 35.20
CA SER A 574 -2.73 -10.62 35.31
C SER A 574 -3.44 -10.82 36.65
N SER A 575 -2.89 -10.24 37.72
CA SER A 575 -3.41 -10.36 39.08
C SER A 575 -4.34 -9.22 39.49
N GLN A 576 -4.32 -8.09 38.76
CA GLN A 576 -4.98 -6.84 39.16
C GLN A 576 -5.85 -6.27 38.04
N LYS A 577 -6.41 -7.13 37.17
CA LYS A 577 -7.24 -6.76 36.01
C LYS A 577 -8.36 -5.78 36.36
N ASP A 578 -9.03 -6.00 37.48
CA ASP A 578 -10.14 -5.17 37.96
C ASP A 578 -9.73 -3.71 38.20
N ILE A 579 -8.48 -3.48 38.62
CA ILE A 579 -7.94 -2.12 38.83
C ILE A 579 -8.08 -1.34 37.53
N TYR A 580 -7.68 -1.94 36.43
CA TYR A 580 -7.59 -1.26 35.14
C TYR A 580 -8.91 -1.26 34.37
N GLU A 581 -9.78 -2.26 34.54
CA GLU A 581 -11.13 -2.24 33.97
C GLU A 581 -11.97 -1.08 34.48
N ASN A 582 -11.79 -0.72 35.75
CA ASN A 582 -12.49 0.39 36.38
C ASN A 582 -11.51 1.49 36.84
N PHE A 583 -10.47 1.76 36.03
CA PHE A 583 -9.33 2.60 36.39
C PHE A 583 -9.71 3.92 37.07
N THR A 584 -10.61 4.69 36.46
CA THR A 584 -11.07 5.99 37.01
C THR A 584 -11.73 5.86 38.38
N SER A 585 -12.50 4.79 38.60
CA SER A 585 -13.19 4.53 39.88
C SER A 585 -12.21 4.04 40.94
N ASN A 586 -11.24 3.19 40.56
CA ASN A 586 -10.25 2.63 41.47
C ASN A 586 -9.19 3.67 41.88
N LEU A 587 -8.86 4.63 41.01
CA LEU A 587 -8.03 5.78 41.36
C LEU A 587 -8.58 6.60 42.55
N LYS A 588 -9.89 6.56 42.80
CA LYS A 588 -10.51 7.24 43.95
C LYS A 588 -10.39 6.43 45.26
N LYS A 589 -9.99 5.17 45.18
CA LYS A 589 -9.93 4.22 46.30
C LYS A 589 -8.50 3.78 46.61
N LEU A 590 -7.51 4.57 46.19
CA LEU A 590 -6.10 4.24 46.38
C LEU A 590 -5.74 4.16 47.87
N SER A 591 -4.98 3.13 48.22
CA SER A 591 -4.39 3.02 49.56
C SER A 591 -3.38 4.14 49.80
N ARG A 592 -3.08 4.43 51.07
CA ARG A 592 -2.01 5.39 51.43
C ARG A 592 -0.63 4.98 50.90
N SER A 593 -0.45 3.70 50.59
CA SER A 593 0.77 3.11 50.02
C SER A 593 0.90 3.37 48.51
N CYS A 594 -0.19 3.72 47.83
CA CYS A 594 -0.20 3.97 46.40
C CYS A 594 0.14 5.43 46.14
N VAL A 595 1.26 5.68 45.47
CA VAL A 595 1.66 7.05 45.13
C VAL A 595 1.52 7.29 43.64
N LEU A 596 0.81 8.36 43.29
CA LEU A 596 0.59 8.75 41.90
C LEU A 596 1.77 9.57 41.37
N PRO A 597 2.07 9.48 40.07
CA PRO A 597 3.10 10.33 39.47
C PRO A 597 2.71 11.80 39.57
N LYS A 598 3.69 12.60 39.96
CA LYS A 598 3.69 14.05 39.81
C LYS A 598 4.25 14.37 38.43
N PHE A 599 3.50 15.14 37.68
CA PHE A 599 3.94 15.64 36.39
C PHE A 599 4.35 17.10 36.52
N PRO A 600 5.41 17.52 35.81
CA PRO A 600 5.76 18.93 35.67
C PRO A 600 4.66 19.75 34.98
#